data_AF-A0A625TYJ8-F1
#
_entry.id   AF-A0A625TYJ8-F1
#
_cell.length_a   1.000
_cell.length_b   1.000
_cell.length_c   1.000
_cell.angle_alpha   90.00
_cell.angle_beta   90.00
_cell.angle_gamma   90.00
#
_symmetry.space_group_name_H-M   'P 1'
#
loop_
_entity.id
_entity.type
_entity.pdbx_description
1 polymer ?
#
loop_
_entity_poly.entity_id
_entity_poly.type
_entity_poly.pdbx_seq_one_letter_code
_entity_poly.pdbx_strand_id
1 'polypeptide(L)'
;MFKSFFPKPGPFFMSAFVWALIAVIFWQAGGGDWVARLVGASDEVPISAARFWSLDYLIFYAYYLICVGLFATFWFIYSPQRWQYWSILGTSLIIFVTWFLVEVGVAVNAWYAPFYDLIQTALSSPHKVTLGQFYHEVGVFLGIALIAVVIGVLNNFFVSHYVFRWRTAMNEHYMAHWQYLRHIEGAAQRVQEDTMRFASTLENMGVSFINAIMTLIAFLPVLVTLSAHVPNLPIVGHIPYGLVIAAIVWSLMGTGLLAVVGIKLPGLEFKNQRVEAAYRKELVYGEDDASRATPPTVRELFSAVRHNYFRLYFHYMYFNIARILYLQVDNVFGLFLLFPSIVAGTITLGLMTQITNVFGQVRGSFQYLINSWTTLVELMSIYKRLRSFERQLDGQPVQEVTHSFS
;
A
#
# COMPACT_ATOMS: atom_id res chain seq x y z
N MET A 1 13.85 16.12 -7.95
CA MET A 1 13.27 14.90 -7.36
C MET A 1 12.29 14.24 -8.31
N PHE A 2 11.19 14.89 -8.69
CA PHE A 2 10.27 14.31 -9.70
C PHE A 2 10.75 14.55 -11.12
N LYS A 3 11.19 15.78 -11.44
CA LYS A 3 11.69 16.17 -12.77
C LYS A 3 12.92 15.36 -13.21
N SER A 4 13.67 14.79 -12.27
CA SER A 4 14.86 14.00 -12.56
C SER A 4 14.52 12.63 -13.16
N PHE A 5 13.35 12.07 -12.82
CA PHE A 5 12.97 10.71 -13.22
C PHE A 5 11.76 10.67 -14.16
N PHE A 6 10.74 11.48 -13.91
CA PHE A 6 9.52 11.53 -14.73
C PHE A 6 9.55 12.69 -15.73
N PRO A 7 9.07 12.48 -16.97
CA PRO A 7 8.90 13.57 -17.93
C PRO A 7 7.82 14.52 -17.42
N LYS A 8 8.06 15.84 -17.45
CA LYS A 8 7.10 16.91 -17.04
C LYS A 8 6.11 16.47 -15.94
N PRO A 9 6.54 16.32 -14.67
CA PRO A 9 5.80 15.57 -13.65
C PRO A 9 4.33 15.96 -13.44
N GLY A 10 4.01 17.26 -13.44
CA GLY A 10 2.64 17.73 -13.25
C GLY A 10 1.68 17.20 -14.34
N PRO A 11 1.91 17.56 -15.62
CA PRO A 11 1.14 17.00 -16.74
C PRO A 11 1.19 15.46 -16.82
N PHE A 12 2.34 14.84 -16.55
CA PHE A 12 2.50 13.39 -16.60
C PHE A 12 1.58 12.68 -15.61
N PHE A 13 1.65 13.00 -14.32
CA PHE A 13 0.82 12.34 -13.31
C PHE A 13 -0.67 12.61 -13.51
N MET A 14 -1.05 13.83 -13.92
CA MET A 14 -2.45 14.13 -14.24
C MET A 14 -2.95 13.31 -15.45
N SER A 15 -2.16 13.26 -16.53
CA SER A 15 -2.52 12.46 -17.70
C SER A 15 -2.57 10.96 -17.41
N ALA A 16 -1.64 10.45 -16.60
CA ALA A 16 -1.61 9.05 -16.17
C ALA A 16 -2.84 8.70 -15.33
N PHE A 17 -3.21 9.58 -14.39
CA PHE A 17 -4.40 9.40 -13.55
C PHE A 17 -5.68 9.37 -14.38
N VAL A 18 -5.87 10.36 -15.27
CA VAL A 18 -7.06 10.44 -16.14
C VAL A 18 -7.11 9.25 -17.10
N TRP A 19 -6.00 8.90 -17.75
CA TRP A 19 -5.92 7.76 -18.66
C TRP A 19 -6.22 6.43 -17.96
N ALA A 20 -5.61 6.20 -16.79
CA ALA A 20 -5.87 5.01 -15.99
C ALA A 20 -7.33 4.93 -15.53
N LEU A 21 -7.92 6.06 -15.10
CA LEU A 21 -9.31 6.11 -14.68
C LEU A 21 -10.26 5.80 -15.84
N ILE A 22 -10.02 6.37 -17.03
CA ILE A 22 -10.79 6.04 -18.23
C ILE A 22 -10.65 4.56 -18.57
N ALA A 23 -9.43 4.02 -18.56
CA ALA A 23 -9.18 2.62 -18.89
C ALA A 23 -9.85 1.66 -17.90
N VAL A 24 -9.83 1.97 -16.61
CA VAL A 24 -10.48 1.18 -15.56
C VAL A 24 -12.00 1.27 -15.69
N ILE A 25 -12.57 2.46 -15.85
CA ILE A 25 -14.02 2.65 -16.02
C ILE A 25 -14.50 1.92 -17.26
N PHE A 26 -13.81 2.04 -18.39
CA PHE A 26 -14.16 1.31 -19.61
C PHE A 26 -14.23 -0.19 -19.36
N TRP A 27 -13.19 -0.75 -18.72
CA TRP A 27 -13.15 -2.18 -18.42
C TRP A 27 -14.29 -2.61 -17.50
N GLN A 28 -14.52 -1.87 -16.41
CA GLN A 28 -15.52 -2.19 -15.38
C GLN A 28 -16.97 -1.89 -15.81
N ALA A 29 -17.21 -0.97 -16.74
CA ALA A 29 -18.55 -0.62 -17.22
C ALA A 29 -19.10 -1.60 -18.29
N GLY A 30 -18.55 -2.80 -18.38
CA GLY A 30 -18.95 -3.83 -19.34
C GLY A 30 -18.13 -3.83 -20.64
N GLY A 31 -17.10 -2.99 -20.77
CA GLY A 31 -16.16 -3.06 -21.89
C GLY A 31 -15.37 -4.38 -21.88
N GLY A 32 -14.99 -4.88 -20.70
CA GLY A 32 -14.36 -6.19 -20.54
C GLY A 32 -15.26 -7.31 -21.04
N ASP A 33 -16.51 -7.37 -20.55
CA ASP A 33 -17.51 -8.37 -20.93
C ASP A 33 -17.82 -8.31 -22.43
N TRP A 34 -17.87 -7.11 -23.01
CA TRP A 34 -18.10 -6.92 -24.44
C TRP A 34 -16.96 -7.52 -25.27
N VAL A 35 -15.70 -7.27 -24.89
CA VAL A 35 -14.54 -7.86 -25.58
C VAL A 35 -14.49 -9.38 -25.36
N ALA A 36 -14.78 -9.85 -24.15
CA ALA A 36 -14.82 -11.28 -23.83
C ALA A 36 -15.85 -12.04 -24.68
N ARG A 37 -17.05 -11.49 -24.84
CA ARG A 37 -18.10 -12.07 -25.70
C ARG A 37 -17.74 -12.08 -27.18
N LEU A 38 -17.02 -11.06 -27.66
CA LEU A 38 -16.55 -11.01 -29.05
C LEU A 38 -15.55 -12.12 -29.38
N VAL A 39 -14.76 -12.54 -28.41
CA VAL A 39 -13.72 -13.58 -28.58
C VAL A 39 -14.22 -14.97 -28.13
N GLY A 40 -15.46 -15.07 -27.63
CA GLY A 40 -16.08 -16.33 -27.21
C GLY A 40 -15.53 -16.88 -25.90
N ALA A 41 -15.10 -16.02 -24.98
CA ALA A 41 -14.67 -16.44 -23.65
C ALA A 41 -15.84 -17.03 -22.85
N SER A 42 -15.56 -18.06 -22.04
CA SER A 42 -16.54 -18.71 -21.15
C SER A 42 -16.57 -18.03 -19.79
N ASP A 43 -17.77 -17.82 -19.22
CA ASP A 43 -17.94 -17.18 -17.90
C ASP A 43 -17.36 -18.01 -16.72
N GLU A 44 -17.01 -19.28 -16.92
CA GLU A 44 -16.44 -20.13 -15.88
C GLU A 44 -14.93 -19.95 -15.74
N VAL A 45 -14.53 -19.23 -14.70
CA VAL A 45 -13.13 -19.04 -14.33
C VAL A 45 -12.64 -20.22 -13.48
N PRO A 46 -11.57 -20.94 -13.87
CA PRO A 46 -11.02 -22.02 -13.06
C PRO A 46 -10.61 -21.54 -11.66
N ILE A 47 -10.78 -22.39 -10.65
CA ILE A 47 -10.29 -22.09 -9.29
C ILE A 47 -8.77 -22.28 -9.20
N SER A 48 -8.18 -23.11 -10.07
CA SER A 48 -6.76 -23.43 -10.07
C SER A 48 -5.90 -22.37 -10.78
N ALA A 49 -4.58 -22.60 -10.76
CA ALA A 49 -3.60 -21.79 -11.50
C ALA A 49 -3.97 -21.56 -12.98
N ALA A 50 -4.73 -22.47 -13.61
CA ALA A 50 -5.23 -22.32 -14.98
C ALA A 50 -6.02 -21.01 -15.20
N ARG A 51 -6.58 -20.42 -14.14
CA ARG A 51 -7.21 -19.10 -14.14
C ARG A 51 -6.38 -18.03 -14.86
N PHE A 52 -5.08 -17.96 -14.61
CA PHE A 52 -4.23 -16.90 -15.18
C PHE A 52 -3.89 -17.11 -16.66
N TRP A 53 -4.27 -18.26 -17.22
CA TRP A 53 -4.18 -18.57 -18.65
C TRP A 53 -5.56 -18.66 -19.30
N SER A 54 -6.64 -18.32 -18.58
CA SER A 54 -7.97 -18.28 -19.16
C SER A 54 -8.06 -17.13 -20.17
N LEU A 55 -8.98 -17.29 -21.12
CA LEU A 55 -9.14 -16.35 -22.21
C LEU A 55 -9.49 -14.94 -21.70
N ASP A 56 -10.28 -14.83 -20.63
CA ASP A 56 -10.61 -13.55 -19.99
C ASP A 56 -9.38 -12.79 -19.47
N TYR A 57 -8.48 -13.51 -18.78
CA TYR A 57 -7.25 -12.91 -18.26
C TYR A 57 -6.30 -12.52 -19.39
N LEU A 58 -6.18 -13.36 -20.43
CA LEU A 58 -5.34 -13.04 -21.59
C LEU A 58 -5.86 -11.80 -22.36
N ILE A 59 -7.18 -11.64 -22.50
CA ILE A 59 -7.78 -10.43 -23.06
C ILE A 59 -7.43 -9.22 -22.18
N PHE A 60 -7.56 -9.33 -20.86
CA PHE A 60 -7.19 -8.24 -19.97
C PHE A 60 -5.71 -7.87 -20.11
N TYR A 61 -4.81 -8.85 -20.23
CA TYR A 61 -3.38 -8.59 -20.44
C TYR A 61 -3.14 -7.85 -21.75
N ALA A 62 -3.79 -8.26 -22.84
CA ALA A 62 -3.70 -7.58 -24.13
C ALA A 62 -4.24 -6.14 -24.06
N TYR A 63 -5.41 -5.94 -23.44
CA TYR A 63 -6.00 -4.63 -23.21
C TYR A 63 -5.05 -3.72 -22.41
N TYR A 64 -4.50 -4.23 -21.31
CA TYR A 64 -3.56 -3.51 -20.47
C TYR A 64 -2.31 -3.10 -21.26
N LEU A 65 -1.72 -4.03 -22.03
CA LEU A 65 -0.55 -3.76 -22.86
C LEU A 65 -0.82 -2.70 -23.93
N ILE A 66 -2.00 -2.72 -24.57
CA ILE A 66 -2.40 -1.69 -25.54
C ILE A 66 -2.52 -0.33 -24.86
N CYS A 67 -3.21 -0.25 -23.71
CA CYS A 67 -3.37 0.99 -22.96
C CYS A 67 -2.02 1.59 -22.51
N VAL A 68 -1.11 0.75 -22.03
CA VAL A 68 0.25 1.16 -21.67
C VAL A 68 1.06 1.55 -22.89
N GLY A 69 0.98 0.79 -23.99
CA GLY A 69 1.71 1.06 -25.23
C GLY A 69 1.32 2.40 -25.84
N LEU A 70 0.03 2.72 -25.87
CA LEU A 70 -0.47 4.02 -26.35
C LEU A 70 0.03 5.17 -25.46
N PHE A 71 -0.08 5.02 -24.15
CA PHE A 71 0.37 6.04 -23.20
C PHE A 71 1.88 6.27 -23.26
N ALA A 72 2.66 5.18 -23.29
CA ALA A 72 4.11 5.25 -23.38
C ALA A 72 4.58 5.86 -24.70
N THR A 73 3.98 5.47 -25.83
CA THR A 73 4.33 6.00 -27.16
C THR A 73 4.09 7.50 -27.22
N PHE A 74 2.95 7.99 -26.71
CA PHE A 74 2.67 9.42 -26.63
C PHE A 74 3.76 10.18 -25.87
N TRP A 75 4.14 9.69 -24.68
CA TRP A 75 5.13 10.38 -23.84
C TRP A 75 6.57 10.28 -24.37
N PHE A 76 6.93 9.16 -25.02
CA PHE A 76 8.22 8.99 -25.66
C PHE A 76 8.42 10.00 -26.81
N ILE A 77 7.34 10.34 -27.53
CA ILE A 77 7.38 11.32 -28.62
C ILE A 77 7.29 12.75 -28.08
N TYR A 78 6.40 13.01 -27.13
CA TYR A 78 6.11 14.37 -26.65
C TYR A 78 7.21 14.98 -25.79
N SER A 79 7.87 14.18 -24.94
CA SER A 79 8.90 14.67 -24.01
C SER A 79 9.94 13.58 -23.73
N PRO A 80 10.82 13.27 -24.68
CA PRO A 80 11.81 12.21 -24.53
C PRO A 80 12.72 12.49 -23.32
N GLN A 81 12.83 11.50 -22.45
CA GLN A 81 13.63 11.57 -21.23
C GLN A 81 14.47 10.30 -21.09
N ARG A 82 15.73 10.44 -20.66
CA ARG A 82 16.65 9.29 -20.52
C ARG A 82 16.11 8.13 -19.67
N TRP A 83 15.29 8.43 -18.67
CA TRP A 83 14.71 7.45 -17.73
C TRP A 83 13.31 6.97 -18.12
N GLN A 84 12.78 7.36 -19.29
CA GLN A 84 11.38 7.12 -19.67
C GLN A 84 10.96 5.65 -19.69
N TYR A 85 11.87 4.73 -20.04
CA TYR A 85 11.61 3.29 -19.98
C TYR A 85 11.34 2.83 -18.54
N TRP A 86 12.12 3.30 -17.58
CA TRP A 86 11.91 2.96 -16.17
C TRP A 86 10.73 3.71 -15.58
N SER A 87 10.59 5.00 -15.85
CA SER A 87 9.54 5.83 -15.25
C SER A 87 8.14 5.54 -15.78
N ILE A 88 8.01 5.06 -17.03
CA ILE A 88 6.71 4.76 -17.63
C ILE A 88 6.48 3.25 -17.61
N LEU A 89 7.30 2.49 -18.34
CA LEU A 89 7.11 1.04 -18.46
C LEU A 89 7.40 0.31 -17.15
N GLY A 90 8.39 0.77 -16.38
CA GLY A 90 8.67 0.21 -15.06
C GLY A 90 7.55 0.47 -14.06
N THR A 91 7.02 1.69 -14.00
CA THR A 91 5.84 1.99 -13.17
C THR A 91 4.62 1.19 -13.61
N SER A 92 4.36 1.05 -14.93
CA SER A 92 3.26 0.21 -15.40
C SER A 92 3.46 -1.26 -15.03
N LEU A 93 4.67 -1.80 -15.15
CA LEU A 93 4.95 -3.18 -14.77
C LEU A 93 4.65 -3.42 -13.28
N ILE A 94 5.08 -2.52 -12.40
CA ILE A 94 4.79 -2.60 -10.96
C ILE A 94 3.27 -2.57 -10.71
N ILE A 95 2.53 -1.69 -11.39
CA ILE A 95 1.07 -1.60 -11.28
C ILE A 95 0.41 -2.91 -11.76
N PHE A 96 0.84 -3.45 -12.90
CA PHE A 96 0.33 -4.71 -13.43
C PHE A 96 0.57 -5.87 -12.48
N VAL A 97 1.79 -6.01 -11.96
CA VAL A 97 2.11 -7.09 -11.02
C VAL A 97 1.35 -6.92 -9.71
N THR A 98 1.18 -5.69 -9.23
CA THR A 98 0.36 -5.40 -8.04
C THR A 98 -1.08 -5.86 -8.24
N TRP A 99 -1.68 -5.55 -9.40
CA TRP A 99 -3.01 -6.04 -9.76
C TRP A 99 -3.04 -7.58 -9.84
N PHE A 100 -2.05 -8.18 -10.51
CA PHE A 100 -1.97 -9.64 -10.66
C PHE A 100 -1.91 -10.34 -9.30
N LEU A 101 -1.15 -9.82 -8.34
CA LEU A 101 -1.07 -10.37 -6.99
C LEU A 101 -2.39 -10.21 -6.20
N VAL A 102 -3.20 -9.18 -6.49
CA VAL A 102 -4.57 -9.09 -5.94
C VAL A 102 -5.44 -10.21 -6.50
N GLU A 103 -5.36 -10.48 -7.81
CA GLU A 103 -6.09 -11.58 -8.47
C GLU A 103 -5.67 -12.96 -7.97
N VAL A 104 -4.39 -13.15 -7.63
CA VAL A 104 -3.92 -14.32 -6.88
C VAL A 104 -4.66 -14.45 -5.55
N GLY A 105 -4.82 -13.35 -4.82
CA GLY A 105 -5.62 -13.34 -3.59
C GLY A 105 -7.07 -13.78 -3.82
N VAL A 106 -7.69 -13.34 -4.92
CA VAL A 106 -9.05 -13.76 -5.31
C VAL A 106 -9.10 -15.25 -5.63
N ALA A 107 -8.09 -15.79 -6.33
CA ALA A 107 -7.99 -17.21 -6.64
C ALA A 107 -7.84 -18.06 -5.37
N VAL A 108 -6.98 -17.66 -4.43
CA VAL A 108 -6.83 -18.31 -3.12
C VAL A 108 -8.14 -18.23 -2.32
N ASN A 109 -8.85 -17.11 -2.38
CA ASN A 109 -10.13 -16.96 -1.71
C ASN A 109 -11.19 -17.93 -2.27
N ALA A 110 -11.28 -18.07 -3.60
CA ALA A 110 -12.18 -19.03 -4.24
C ALA A 110 -11.83 -20.48 -3.87
N TRP A 111 -10.55 -20.79 -3.64
CA TRP A 111 -10.09 -22.10 -3.18
C TRP A 111 -10.50 -22.43 -1.72
N TYR A 112 -10.71 -21.42 -0.86
CA TYR A 112 -11.12 -21.70 0.53
C TYR A 112 -12.44 -22.45 0.63
N ALA A 113 -13.42 -22.14 -0.21
CA ALA A 113 -14.73 -22.79 -0.16
C ALA A 113 -14.64 -24.33 -0.32
N PRO A 114 -14.15 -24.88 -1.45
CA PRO A 114 -14.08 -26.32 -1.64
C PRO A 114 -13.18 -27.03 -0.62
N PHE A 115 -12.05 -26.43 -0.23
CA PHE A 115 -11.12 -27.06 0.71
C PHE A 115 -11.69 -27.20 2.12
N TYR A 116 -12.29 -26.14 2.66
CA TYR A 116 -12.85 -26.17 4.02
C TYR A 116 -14.18 -26.92 4.08
N ASP A 117 -14.96 -26.96 3.00
CA ASP A 117 -16.14 -27.84 2.91
C ASP A 117 -15.74 -29.32 2.88
N LEU A 118 -14.60 -29.64 2.26
CA LEU A 118 -13.99 -30.97 2.31
C LEU A 118 -13.61 -31.35 3.75
N ILE A 119 -13.00 -30.43 4.51
CA ILE A 119 -12.69 -30.62 5.93
C ILE A 119 -13.98 -30.85 6.73
N GLN A 120 -14.99 -29.99 6.56
CA GLN A 120 -16.26 -30.11 7.26
C GLN A 120 -16.91 -31.48 7.00
N THR A 121 -16.90 -31.93 5.74
CA THR A 121 -17.48 -33.22 5.36
C THR A 121 -16.71 -34.40 5.97
N ALA A 122 -15.38 -34.34 5.95
CA ALA A 122 -14.53 -35.38 6.52
C ALA A 122 -14.72 -35.53 8.04
N LEU A 123 -14.88 -34.42 8.76
CA LEU A 123 -15.12 -34.40 10.21
C LEU A 123 -16.56 -34.79 10.59
N SER A 124 -17.53 -34.43 9.75
CA SER A 124 -18.97 -34.66 10.03
C SER A 124 -19.45 -36.05 9.59
N SER A 125 -18.75 -36.70 8.67
CA SER A 125 -19.13 -38.00 8.11
C SER A 125 -17.88 -38.84 7.80
N PRO A 126 -17.43 -39.69 8.73
CA PRO A 126 -16.25 -40.54 8.52
C PRO A 126 -16.37 -41.37 7.23
N HIS A 127 -15.27 -41.51 6.49
CA HIS A 127 -15.15 -42.27 5.23
C HIS A 127 -15.89 -41.71 4.00
N LYS A 128 -16.55 -40.54 4.07
CA LYS A 128 -17.14 -39.90 2.87
C LYS A 128 -16.11 -39.22 1.96
N VAL A 129 -14.94 -38.90 2.49
CA VAL A 129 -13.88 -38.16 1.80
C VAL A 129 -12.63 -39.03 1.71
N THR A 130 -11.96 -38.98 0.57
CA THR A 130 -10.71 -39.71 0.33
C THR A 130 -9.49 -38.83 0.59
N LEU A 131 -8.36 -39.42 1.00
CA LEU A 131 -7.10 -38.70 1.13
C LEU A 131 -6.65 -38.05 -0.20
N GLY A 132 -6.99 -38.67 -1.33
CA GLY A 132 -6.68 -38.14 -2.67
C GLY A 132 -7.33 -36.78 -2.94
N GLN A 133 -8.54 -36.52 -2.42
CA GLN A 133 -9.20 -35.23 -2.57
C GLN A 133 -8.44 -34.11 -1.83
N PHE A 134 -7.91 -34.40 -0.63
CA PHE A 134 -7.09 -33.43 0.09
C PHE A 134 -5.79 -33.11 -0.64
N TYR A 135 -5.08 -34.12 -1.16
CA TYR A 135 -3.87 -33.89 -1.94
C TYR A 135 -4.14 -33.13 -3.24
N HIS A 136 -5.29 -33.36 -3.87
CA HIS A 136 -5.71 -32.59 -5.05
C HIS A 136 -5.89 -31.11 -4.69
N GLU A 137 -6.67 -30.79 -3.66
CA GLU A 137 -6.89 -29.40 -3.23
C GLU A 137 -5.60 -28.70 -2.80
N VAL A 138 -4.72 -29.40 -2.06
CA VAL A 138 -3.39 -28.89 -1.73
C VAL A 138 -2.57 -28.63 -3.00
N GLY A 139 -2.63 -29.52 -3.99
CA GLY A 139 -1.96 -29.33 -5.28
C GLY A 139 -2.47 -28.08 -6.03
N VAL A 140 -3.79 -27.85 -6.01
CA VAL A 140 -4.41 -26.64 -6.59
C VAL A 140 -3.89 -25.38 -5.90
N PHE A 141 -3.89 -25.35 -4.56
CA PHE A 141 -3.35 -24.23 -3.78
C PHE A 141 -1.87 -24.01 -4.05
N LEU A 142 -1.05 -25.07 -4.05
CA LEU A 142 0.39 -24.99 -4.30
C LEU A 142 0.68 -24.43 -5.70
N GLY A 143 -0.12 -24.77 -6.71
CA GLY A 143 0.00 -24.18 -8.05
C GLY A 143 -0.19 -22.65 -8.04
N ILE A 144 -1.23 -22.16 -7.37
CA ILE A 144 -1.50 -20.71 -7.23
C ILE A 144 -0.38 -20.05 -6.42
N ALA A 145 0.01 -20.64 -5.29
CA ALA A 145 1.03 -20.11 -4.39
C ALA A 145 2.41 -20.04 -5.07
N LEU A 146 2.78 -21.04 -5.87
CA LEU A 146 4.07 -21.04 -6.57
C LEU A 146 4.17 -19.90 -7.59
N ILE A 147 3.10 -19.65 -8.35
CA ILE A 147 3.02 -18.52 -9.28
C ILE A 147 3.18 -17.20 -8.52
N ALA A 148 2.47 -17.05 -7.40
CA ALA A 148 2.55 -15.89 -6.54
C ALA A 148 3.98 -15.64 -6.01
N VAL A 149 4.66 -16.70 -5.56
CA VAL A 149 6.04 -16.62 -5.08
C VAL A 149 6.99 -16.18 -6.20
N VAL A 150 6.93 -16.81 -7.37
CA VAL A 150 7.82 -16.47 -8.49
C VAL A 150 7.61 -15.02 -8.92
N ILE A 151 6.37 -14.60 -9.15
CA ILE A 151 6.05 -13.25 -9.59
C ILE A 151 6.38 -12.22 -8.50
N GLY A 152 6.07 -12.52 -7.23
CA GLY A 152 6.38 -11.66 -6.10
C GLY A 152 7.88 -11.44 -5.90
N VAL A 153 8.69 -12.49 -5.98
CA VAL A 153 10.16 -12.36 -5.87
C VAL A 153 10.74 -11.55 -7.02
N LEU A 154 10.30 -11.82 -8.26
CA LEU A 154 10.73 -11.05 -9.43
C LEU A 154 10.33 -9.57 -9.32
N ASN A 155 9.12 -9.29 -8.82
CA ASN A 155 8.67 -7.93 -8.59
C ASN A 155 9.50 -7.22 -7.51
N ASN A 156 9.78 -7.87 -6.38
CA ASN A 156 10.62 -7.29 -5.32
C ASN A 156 12.03 -6.96 -5.84
N PHE A 157 12.60 -7.85 -6.65
CA PHE A 157 13.88 -7.60 -7.32
C PHE A 157 13.78 -6.42 -8.29
N PHE A 158 12.74 -6.36 -9.11
CA PHE A 158 12.49 -5.28 -10.05
C PHE A 158 12.30 -3.92 -9.36
N VAL A 159 11.47 -3.87 -8.31
CA VAL A 159 11.22 -2.68 -7.49
C VAL A 159 12.52 -2.17 -6.87
N SER A 160 13.38 -3.06 -6.37
CA SER A 160 14.70 -2.69 -5.83
C SER A 160 15.56 -1.97 -6.89
N HIS A 161 15.54 -2.47 -8.14
CA HIS A 161 16.24 -1.83 -9.26
C HIS A 161 15.59 -0.51 -9.65
N TYR A 162 14.25 -0.46 -9.70
CA TYR A 162 13.49 0.74 -10.02
C TYR A 162 13.80 1.88 -9.04
N VAL A 163 13.76 1.61 -7.73
CA VAL A 163 14.10 2.58 -6.68
C VAL A 163 15.54 3.04 -6.81
N PHE A 164 16.47 2.12 -7.10
CA PHE A 164 17.87 2.49 -7.32
C PHE A 164 18.04 3.38 -8.56
N ARG A 165 17.38 3.10 -9.69
CA ARG A 165 17.41 3.97 -10.88
C ARG A 165 16.83 5.34 -10.61
N TRP A 166 15.76 5.43 -9.84
CA TRP A 166 15.22 6.72 -9.41
C TRP A 166 16.23 7.48 -8.55
N ARG A 167 16.88 6.80 -7.59
CA ARG A 167 17.96 7.38 -6.80
C ARG A 167 19.12 7.86 -7.69
N THR A 168 19.55 7.08 -8.67
CA THR A 168 20.60 7.48 -9.64
C THR A 168 20.19 8.75 -10.37
N ALA A 169 18.96 8.81 -10.86
CA ALA A 169 18.44 9.98 -11.57
C ALA A 169 18.44 11.25 -10.70
N MET A 170 18.06 11.12 -9.43
CA MET A 170 18.09 12.24 -8.46
C MET A 170 19.53 12.65 -8.13
N ASN A 171 20.42 11.68 -7.92
CA ASN A 171 21.82 11.94 -7.63
C ASN A 171 22.50 12.71 -8.75
N GLU A 172 22.38 12.24 -10.00
CA GLU A 172 22.98 12.92 -11.16
C GLU A 172 22.43 14.34 -11.33
N HIS A 173 21.12 14.53 -11.12
CA HIS A 173 20.51 15.86 -11.18
C HIS A 173 21.06 16.81 -10.11
N TYR A 174 21.26 16.34 -8.88
CA TYR A 174 21.83 17.17 -7.82
C TYR A 174 23.34 17.38 -7.99
N MET A 175 24.07 16.39 -8.51
CA MET A 175 25.49 16.54 -8.83
C MET A 175 25.75 17.55 -9.95
N ALA A 176 24.86 17.64 -10.94
CA ALA A 176 24.92 18.68 -11.97
C ALA A 176 24.78 20.12 -11.42
N HIS A 177 24.17 20.28 -10.24
CA HIS A 177 24.02 21.58 -9.57
C HIS A 177 24.87 21.68 -8.30
N TRP A 178 25.87 20.81 -8.15
CA TRP A 178 26.59 20.67 -6.89
C TRP A 178 27.26 21.96 -6.43
N GLN A 179 27.80 22.78 -7.35
CA GLN A 179 28.46 24.03 -6.97
C GLN A 179 27.51 25.02 -6.28
N TYR A 180 26.21 24.99 -6.62
CA TYR A 180 25.21 25.81 -5.96
C TYR A 180 24.71 25.17 -4.65
N LEU A 181 24.63 23.84 -4.62
CA LEU A 181 24.05 23.09 -3.50
C LEU A 181 25.02 22.85 -2.34
N ARG A 182 26.33 22.77 -2.60
CA ARG A 182 27.37 22.42 -1.60
C ARG A 182 27.45 23.37 -0.41
N HIS A 183 26.94 24.60 -0.56
CA HIS A 183 26.95 25.62 0.48
C HIS A 183 25.79 25.47 1.48
N ILE A 184 24.84 24.58 1.20
CA ILE A 184 23.68 24.32 2.05
C ILE A 184 24.11 23.37 3.17
N GLU A 185 23.76 23.72 4.41
CA GLU A 185 23.97 22.86 5.57
C GLU A 185 23.29 21.49 5.36
N GLY A 186 24.08 20.43 5.50
CA GLY A 186 23.63 19.06 5.29
C GLY A 186 23.40 18.66 3.82
N ALA A 187 23.91 19.41 2.84
CA ALA A 187 23.74 19.09 1.41
C ALA A 187 24.16 17.65 1.05
N ALA A 188 25.32 17.20 1.56
CA ALA A 188 25.80 15.83 1.34
C ALA A 188 24.83 14.78 1.91
N GLN A 189 24.29 15.01 3.10
CA GLN A 189 23.30 14.13 3.72
C GLN A 189 22.00 14.08 2.90
N ARG A 190 21.51 15.23 2.43
CA ARG A 190 20.29 15.28 1.59
C ARG A 190 20.46 14.51 0.28
N VAL A 191 21.61 14.67 -0.39
CA VAL A 191 21.89 13.95 -1.63
C VAL A 191 22.05 12.45 -1.38
N GLN A 192 22.70 12.03 -0.29
CA GLN A 192 22.99 10.62 -0.04
C GLN A 192 21.80 9.84 0.57
N GLU A 193 21.19 10.40 1.62
CA GLU A 193 20.21 9.73 2.49
C GLU A 193 18.77 10.07 2.09
N ASP A 194 18.45 11.37 1.94
CA ASP A 194 17.08 11.80 1.66
C ASP A 194 16.62 11.39 0.26
N THR A 195 17.51 11.34 -0.74
CA THR A 195 17.16 10.84 -2.09
C THR A 195 16.73 9.37 -2.06
N MET A 196 17.47 8.53 -1.34
CA MET A 196 17.19 7.11 -1.21
C MET A 196 15.87 6.90 -0.48
N ARG A 197 15.72 7.53 0.69
CA ARG A 197 14.49 7.43 1.49
C ARG A 197 13.28 7.96 0.73
N PHE A 198 13.43 9.06 -0.01
CA PHE A 198 12.35 9.59 -0.82
C PHE A 198 11.87 8.59 -1.87
N ALA A 199 12.79 8.05 -2.68
CA ALA A 199 12.45 7.11 -3.74
C ALA A 199 11.83 5.82 -3.18
N SER A 200 12.41 5.25 -2.12
CA SER A 200 11.89 4.01 -1.51
C SER A 200 10.55 4.22 -0.80
N THR A 201 10.41 5.29 -0.02
CA THR A 201 9.18 5.52 0.76
C THR A 201 8.03 5.90 -0.14
N LEU A 202 8.27 6.72 -1.17
CA LEU A 202 7.24 7.11 -2.12
C LEU A 202 6.78 5.93 -2.99
N GLU A 203 7.71 5.10 -3.45
CA GLU A 203 7.38 3.89 -4.21
C GLU A 203 6.55 2.91 -3.37
N ASN A 204 7.03 2.54 -2.18
CA ASN A 204 6.31 1.62 -1.28
C ASN A 204 4.90 2.13 -0.96
N MET A 205 4.79 3.42 -0.63
CA MET A 205 3.50 4.02 -0.29
C MET A 205 2.57 4.08 -1.52
N GLY A 206 3.11 4.42 -2.69
CA GLY A 206 2.37 4.44 -3.95
C GLY A 206 1.82 3.06 -4.32
N VAL A 207 2.66 2.03 -4.27
CA VAL A 207 2.26 0.64 -4.54
C VAL A 207 1.23 0.16 -3.54
N SER A 208 1.43 0.40 -2.24
CA SER A 208 0.49 -0.02 -1.21
C SER A 208 -0.87 0.70 -1.31
N PHE A 209 -0.88 1.98 -1.71
CA PHE A 209 -2.13 2.71 -1.98
C PHE A 209 -2.88 2.14 -3.19
N ILE A 210 -2.16 1.88 -4.28
CA ILE A 210 -2.74 1.28 -5.49
C ILE A 210 -3.27 -0.12 -5.18
N ASN A 211 -2.52 -0.92 -4.40
CA ASN A 211 -2.94 -2.23 -3.94
C ASN A 211 -4.26 -2.17 -3.15
N ALA A 212 -4.43 -1.22 -2.22
CA ALA A 212 -5.67 -1.04 -1.49
C ALA A 212 -6.86 -0.72 -2.43
N ILE A 213 -6.66 0.14 -3.42
CA ILE A 213 -7.70 0.46 -4.42
C ILE A 213 -8.05 -0.78 -5.26
N MET A 214 -7.05 -1.48 -5.79
CA MET A 214 -7.25 -2.69 -6.60
C MET A 214 -7.93 -3.80 -5.80
N THR A 215 -7.58 -3.94 -4.53
CA THR A 215 -8.22 -4.90 -3.61
C THR A 215 -9.69 -4.56 -3.43
N LEU A 216 -10.06 -3.28 -3.28
CA LEU A 216 -11.47 -2.89 -3.26
C LEU A 216 -12.18 -3.20 -4.57
N ILE A 217 -11.57 -2.90 -5.72
CA ILE A 217 -12.16 -3.20 -7.04
C ILE A 217 -12.40 -4.72 -7.20
N ALA A 218 -11.46 -5.55 -6.76
CA ALA A 218 -11.54 -7.00 -6.91
C ALA A 218 -12.47 -7.67 -5.88
N PHE A 219 -12.36 -7.30 -4.60
CA PHE A 219 -13.05 -7.99 -3.51
C PHE A 219 -14.41 -7.40 -3.15
N LEU A 220 -14.71 -6.15 -3.48
CA LEU A 220 -16.01 -5.55 -3.16
C LEU A 220 -17.16 -6.22 -3.94
N PRO A 221 -17.06 -6.49 -5.27
CA PRO A 221 -18.07 -7.27 -5.98
C PRO A 221 -18.24 -8.68 -5.40
N VAL A 222 -17.14 -9.34 -5.03
CA VAL A 222 -17.19 -10.66 -4.38
C VAL A 222 -17.89 -10.57 -3.02
N LEU A 223 -17.65 -9.52 -2.24
CA LEU A 223 -18.35 -9.34 -0.96
C LEU A 223 -19.85 -9.10 -1.16
N VAL A 224 -20.23 -8.36 -2.21
CA VAL A 224 -21.64 -8.13 -2.58
C VAL A 224 -22.34 -9.45 -2.89
N THR A 225 -21.75 -10.31 -3.71
CA THR A 225 -22.35 -11.62 -4.06
C THR A 225 -22.43 -12.54 -2.85
N LEU A 226 -21.37 -12.58 -2.04
CA LEU A 226 -21.34 -13.40 -0.83
C LEU A 226 -22.32 -12.90 0.25
N SER A 227 -22.60 -11.59 0.32
CA SER A 227 -23.55 -11.01 1.27
C SER A 227 -24.96 -11.57 1.15
N ALA A 228 -25.35 -12.07 -0.03
CA ALA A 228 -26.66 -12.70 -0.23
C ALA A 228 -26.85 -13.97 0.63
N HIS A 229 -25.75 -14.63 1.01
CA HIS A 229 -25.77 -15.82 1.88
C HIS A 229 -25.86 -15.46 3.38
N VAL A 230 -25.77 -14.17 3.73
CA VAL A 230 -25.82 -13.65 5.10
C VAL A 230 -26.90 -12.56 5.18
N PRO A 231 -28.19 -12.93 5.08
CA PRO A 231 -29.27 -11.96 5.00
C PRO A 231 -29.47 -11.17 6.28
N ASN A 232 -29.16 -11.76 7.44
CA ASN A 232 -29.38 -11.17 8.76
C ASN A 232 -28.06 -10.91 9.47
N LEU A 233 -27.80 -9.64 9.78
CA LEU A 233 -26.70 -9.26 10.66
C LEU A 233 -27.11 -9.38 12.13
N PRO A 234 -26.16 -9.68 13.04
CA PRO A 234 -26.44 -9.66 14.47
C PRO A 234 -26.90 -8.25 14.90
N ILE A 235 -27.86 -8.19 15.82
CA ILE A 235 -28.44 -6.95 16.40
C ILE A 235 -29.31 -6.14 15.42
N VAL A 236 -28.89 -5.95 14.17
CA VAL A 236 -29.55 -5.06 13.21
C VAL A 236 -30.63 -5.78 12.37
N GLY A 237 -30.50 -7.09 12.16
CA GLY A 237 -31.44 -7.87 11.37
C GLY A 237 -31.17 -7.79 9.86
N HIS A 238 -32.23 -7.85 9.05
CA HIS A 238 -32.12 -7.96 7.60
C HIS A 238 -31.71 -6.64 6.94
N ILE A 239 -30.53 -6.61 6.30
CA ILE A 239 -30.05 -5.46 5.54
C ILE A 239 -29.46 -5.93 4.20
N PRO A 240 -29.93 -5.40 3.04
CA PRO A 240 -29.29 -5.65 1.76
C PRO A 240 -27.81 -5.26 1.78
N TYR A 241 -26.93 -6.15 1.31
CA TYR A 241 -25.47 -5.94 1.30
C TYR A 241 -24.88 -5.69 2.69
N GLY A 242 -25.45 -6.33 3.72
CA GLY A 242 -25.09 -6.13 5.13
C GLY A 242 -23.59 -6.19 5.41
N LEU A 243 -22.85 -7.14 4.81
CA LEU A 243 -21.40 -7.25 5.04
C LEU A 243 -20.61 -6.05 4.49
N VAL A 244 -21.02 -5.50 3.33
CA VAL A 244 -20.38 -4.32 2.75
C VAL A 244 -20.59 -3.10 3.64
N ILE A 245 -21.83 -2.90 4.10
CA ILE A 245 -22.18 -1.79 5.00
C ILE A 245 -21.43 -1.94 6.33
N ALA A 246 -21.38 -3.15 6.88
CA ALA A 246 -20.65 -3.44 8.11
C ALA A 246 -19.15 -3.16 7.95
N ALA A 247 -18.53 -3.53 6.82
CA ALA A 247 -17.13 -3.25 6.55
C ALA A 247 -16.84 -1.74 6.52
N ILE A 248 -17.69 -0.95 5.86
CA ILE A 248 -17.55 0.51 5.78
C ILE A 248 -17.71 1.15 7.17
N VAL A 249 -18.81 0.84 7.86
CA VAL A 249 -19.12 1.41 9.18
C VAL A 249 -18.03 1.07 10.18
N TRP A 250 -17.58 -0.18 10.21
CA TRP A 250 -16.52 -0.63 11.11
C TRP A 250 -15.18 0.05 10.81
N SER A 251 -14.80 0.16 9.53
CA SER A 251 -13.58 0.85 9.13
C SER A 251 -13.62 2.34 9.48
N LEU A 252 -14.75 3.02 9.26
CA LEU A 252 -14.93 4.43 9.63
C LEU A 252 -14.92 4.63 11.15
N MET A 253 -15.56 3.74 11.91
CA MET A 253 -15.57 3.79 13.36
C MET A 253 -14.16 3.58 13.94
N GLY A 254 -13.43 2.58 13.48
CA GLY A 254 -12.04 2.37 13.88
C GLY A 254 -11.17 3.57 13.52
N THR A 255 -11.42 4.16 12.36
CA THR A 255 -10.73 5.36 11.91
C THR A 255 -10.96 6.55 12.83
N GLY A 256 -12.23 6.85 13.11
CA GLY A 256 -12.63 7.93 14.00
C GLY A 256 -12.09 7.72 15.41
N LEU A 257 -12.18 6.50 15.94
CA LEU A 257 -11.67 6.16 17.27
C LEU A 257 -10.17 6.47 17.40
N LEU A 258 -9.34 5.95 16.49
CA LEU A 258 -7.90 6.15 16.55
C LEU A 258 -7.50 7.61 16.32
N ALA A 259 -8.20 8.31 15.43
CA ALA A 259 -7.99 9.74 15.20
C ALA A 259 -8.29 10.58 16.45
N VAL A 260 -9.42 10.32 17.11
CA VAL A 260 -9.83 11.04 18.32
C VAL A 260 -8.87 10.78 19.49
N VAL A 261 -8.50 9.52 19.71
CA VAL A 261 -7.58 9.15 20.80
C VAL A 261 -6.16 9.67 20.52
N GLY A 262 -5.72 9.67 19.26
CA GLY A 262 -4.39 10.08 18.84
C GLY A 262 -4.18 11.59 18.61
N ILE A 263 -5.23 12.41 18.63
CA ILE A 263 -5.18 13.83 18.20
C ILE A 263 -4.12 14.68 18.92
N LYS A 264 -3.82 14.35 20.18
CA LYS A 264 -2.84 15.09 20.99
C LYS A 264 -1.38 14.65 20.77
N LEU A 265 -1.14 13.47 20.20
CA LEU A 265 0.21 12.89 20.06
C LEU A 265 1.14 13.77 19.22
N PRO A 266 0.75 14.24 18.01
CA PRO A 266 1.65 15.09 17.21
C PRO A 266 2.07 16.35 17.95
N GLY A 267 1.14 17.02 18.63
CA GLY A 267 1.43 18.23 19.40
C GLY A 267 2.35 18.00 20.61
N LEU A 268 2.31 16.80 21.20
CA LEU A 268 3.24 16.41 22.27
C LEU A 268 4.63 16.07 21.72
N GLU A 269 4.71 15.36 20.59
CA GLU A 269 5.98 15.09 19.90
C GLU A 269 6.73 16.38 19.54
N PHE A 270 6.02 17.38 19.01
CA PHE A 270 6.62 18.70 18.74
C PHE A 270 7.17 19.37 20.02
N LYS A 271 6.49 19.24 21.16
CA LYS A 271 6.97 19.78 22.44
C LYS A 271 8.20 19.03 22.93
N ASN A 272 8.21 17.71 22.80
CA ASN A 272 9.37 16.87 23.14
C ASN A 272 10.60 17.26 22.30
N GLN A 273 10.45 17.37 20.98
CA GLN A 273 11.53 17.81 20.09
C GLN A 273 12.09 19.18 20.48
N ARG A 274 11.23 20.12 20.92
CA ARG A 274 11.66 21.45 21.37
C ARG A 274 12.49 21.41 22.66
N VAL A 275 12.09 20.63 23.66
CA VAL A 275 12.84 20.51 24.92
C VAL A 275 14.14 19.72 24.73
N GLU A 276 14.16 18.71 23.87
CA GLU A 276 15.38 18.01 23.49
C GLU A 276 16.35 18.90 22.73
N ALA A 277 15.87 19.72 21.80
CA ALA A 277 16.70 20.66 21.07
C ALA A 277 17.33 21.70 22.03
N ALA A 278 16.58 22.18 23.03
CA ALA A 278 17.11 23.08 24.05
C ALA A 278 18.20 22.41 24.90
N TYR A 279 17.97 21.17 25.32
CA TYR A 279 18.96 20.37 26.05
C TYR A 279 20.23 20.11 25.22
N ARG A 280 20.08 19.65 23.98
CA ARG A 280 21.19 19.43 23.05
C ARG A 280 21.99 20.71 22.81
N LYS A 281 21.30 21.84 22.64
CA LYS A 281 21.96 23.14 22.42
C LYS A 281 22.84 23.54 23.60
N GLU A 282 22.39 23.32 24.84
CA GLU A 282 23.22 23.61 26.01
C GLU A 282 24.44 22.70 26.12
N LEU A 283 24.30 21.41 25.77
CA LEU A 283 25.42 20.49 25.74
C LEU A 283 26.48 20.89 24.70
N VAL A 284 26.05 21.27 23.48
CA VAL A 284 26.96 21.75 22.43
C VAL A 284 27.72 23.00 22.90
N TYR A 285 27.06 23.94 23.58
CA TYR A 285 27.77 25.09 24.16
C TYR A 285 28.76 24.70 25.27
N GLY A 286 28.48 23.63 26.02
CA GLY A 286 29.42 23.08 27.00
C GLY A 286 30.64 22.39 26.38
N GLU A 287 30.59 22.00 25.11
CA GLU A 287 31.76 21.45 24.39
C GLU A 287 32.80 22.55 24.13
N ASP A 288 32.34 23.75 23.76
CA ASP A 288 33.19 24.89 23.39
C ASP A 288 33.54 25.82 24.56
N ASP A 289 32.73 25.86 25.63
CA ASP A 289 32.87 26.78 26.77
C ASP A 289 32.73 26.06 28.12
N ALA A 290 33.83 26.04 28.90
CA ALA A 290 33.89 25.40 30.21
C ALA A 290 32.97 26.04 31.28
N SER A 291 32.43 27.23 31.03
CA SER A 291 31.46 27.90 31.90
C SER A 291 30.00 27.52 31.61
N ARG A 292 29.76 26.74 30.55
CA ARG A 292 28.44 26.28 30.09
C ARG A 292 28.18 24.83 30.49
N ALA A 293 26.96 24.35 30.24
CA ALA A 293 26.51 23.01 30.67
C ALA A 293 26.73 22.74 32.16
N THR A 294 26.55 23.78 32.99
CA THR A 294 26.72 23.63 34.44
C THR A 294 25.71 22.62 35.01
N PRO A 295 26.07 21.87 36.07
CA PRO A 295 25.19 20.84 36.63
C PRO A 295 23.77 21.31 36.97
N PRO A 296 23.53 22.53 37.50
CA PRO A 296 22.18 23.04 37.75
C PRO A 296 21.35 23.23 36.47
N THR A 297 21.93 23.87 35.43
CA THR A 297 21.25 24.18 34.16
C THR A 297 20.91 22.91 33.39
N VAL A 298 21.85 21.97 33.31
CA VAL A 298 21.65 20.67 32.64
C VAL A 298 20.57 19.85 33.35
N ARG A 299 20.53 19.89 34.69
CA ARG A 299 19.51 19.19 35.49
C ARG A 299 18.11 19.77 35.27
N GLU A 300 17.98 21.09 35.15
CA GLU A 300 16.70 21.74 34.84
C GLU A 300 16.20 21.38 33.44
N LEU A 301 17.06 21.52 32.43
CA LEU A 301 16.73 21.17 31.05
C LEU A 301 16.34 19.69 30.93
N PHE A 302 17.09 18.80 31.56
CA PHE A 302 16.77 17.37 31.55
C PHE A 302 15.49 17.05 32.34
N SER A 303 15.18 17.80 33.40
CA SER A 303 13.90 17.68 34.10
C SER A 303 12.71 18.04 33.18
N ALA A 304 12.85 19.09 32.36
CA ALA A 304 11.87 19.45 31.35
C ALA A 304 11.70 18.37 30.28
N VAL A 305 12.80 17.78 29.81
CA VAL A 305 12.80 16.62 28.91
C VAL A 305 12.00 15.47 29.55
N ARG A 306 12.35 15.07 30.77
CA ARG A 306 11.65 14.01 31.51
C ARG A 306 10.15 14.27 31.63
N HIS A 307 9.74 15.46 32.05
CA HIS A 307 8.33 15.79 32.26
C HIS A 307 7.50 15.66 30.96
N ASN A 308 8.05 16.15 29.84
CA ASN A 308 7.40 16.05 28.55
C ASN A 308 7.34 14.60 28.04
N TYR A 309 8.40 13.81 28.25
CA TYR A 309 8.40 12.38 27.95
C TYR A 309 7.37 11.59 28.76
N PHE A 310 7.25 11.80 30.08
CA PHE A 310 6.24 11.10 30.87
C PHE A 310 4.81 11.44 30.42
N ARG A 311 4.56 12.70 30.04
CA ARG A 311 3.27 13.09 29.44
C ARG A 311 3.04 12.37 28.11
N LEU A 312 4.05 12.33 27.24
CA LEU A 312 3.97 11.64 25.96
C LEU A 312 3.71 10.13 26.16
N TYR A 313 4.43 9.48 27.07
CA TYR A 313 4.26 8.05 27.40
C TYR A 313 2.86 7.74 27.88
N PHE A 314 2.28 8.59 28.75
CA PHE A 314 0.88 8.41 29.18
C PHE A 314 -0.09 8.49 28.00
N HIS A 315 0.16 9.39 27.03
CA HIS A 315 -0.68 9.51 25.85
C HIS A 315 -0.54 8.32 24.91
N TYR A 316 0.67 7.79 24.74
CA TYR A 316 0.88 6.53 24.02
C TYR A 316 0.25 5.33 24.72
N MET A 317 0.26 5.29 26.06
CA MET A 317 -0.30 4.17 26.80
C MET A 317 -1.79 3.97 26.48
N TYR A 318 -2.62 5.00 26.66
CA TYR A 318 -4.05 4.86 26.36
C TYR A 318 -4.33 4.75 24.86
N PHE A 319 -3.52 5.39 24.01
CA PHE A 319 -3.62 5.23 22.56
C PHE A 319 -3.35 3.78 22.14
N ASN A 320 -2.31 3.15 22.70
CA ASN A 320 -1.97 1.76 22.43
C ASN A 320 -3.03 0.82 22.99
N ILE A 321 -3.61 1.09 24.16
CA ILE A 321 -4.74 0.32 24.68
C ILE A 321 -5.91 0.36 23.70
N ALA A 322 -6.34 1.55 23.27
CA ALA A 322 -7.44 1.72 22.31
C ALA A 322 -7.12 1.03 20.97
N ARG A 323 -5.90 1.20 20.46
CA ARG A 323 -5.44 0.59 19.21
C ARG A 323 -5.42 -0.93 19.29
N ILE A 324 -4.80 -1.50 20.32
CA ILE A 324 -4.67 -2.95 20.48
C ILE A 324 -6.06 -3.56 20.69
N LEU A 325 -6.90 -2.96 21.54
CA LEU A 325 -8.27 -3.43 21.76
C LEU A 325 -9.07 -3.41 20.46
N TYR A 326 -9.00 -2.32 19.70
CA TYR A 326 -9.63 -2.23 18.39
C TYR A 326 -9.17 -3.37 17.46
N LEU A 327 -7.87 -3.58 17.32
CA LEU A 327 -7.32 -4.65 16.46
C LEU A 327 -7.71 -6.06 16.92
N GLN A 328 -7.89 -6.29 18.23
CA GLN A 328 -8.34 -7.59 18.73
C GLN A 328 -9.82 -7.84 18.46
N VAL A 329 -10.68 -6.84 18.65
CA VAL A 329 -12.10 -6.95 18.30
C VAL A 329 -12.27 -7.08 16.78
N ASP A 330 -11.44 -6.37 16.02
CA ASP A 330 -11.40 -6.41 14.55
C ASP A 330 -11.15 -7.81 13.98
N ASN A 331 -10.27 -8.60 14.62
CA ASN A 331 -10.00 -10.00 14.22
C ASN A 331 -11.23 -10.91 14.33
N VAL A 332 -12.12 -10.65 15.28
CA VAL A 332 -13.32 -11.47 15.51
C VAL A 332 -14.59 -10.86 14.91
N PHE A 333 -14.55 -9.59 14.50
CA PHE A 333 -15.72 -8.86 14.01
C PHE A 333 -16.34 -9.53 12.78
N GLY A 334 -15.52 -9.95 11.81
CA GLY A 334 -15.99 -10.66 10.62
C GLY A 334 -16.77 -11.93 10.98
N LEU A 335 -16.25 -12.73 11.92
CA LEU A 335 -16.91 -13.94 12.39
C LEU A 335 -18.20 -13.63 13.17
N PHE A 336 -18.18 -12.60 14.01
CA PHE A 336 -19.35 -12.15 14.78
C PHE A 336 -20.54 -11.82 13.86
N LEU A 337 -20.29 -11.17 12.72
CA LEU A 337 -21.33 -10.87 11.72
C LEU A 337 -22.00 -12.13 11.16
N LEU A 338 -21.30 -13.26 11.15
CA LEU A 338 -21.78 -14.52 10.59
C LEU A 338 -22.53 -15.38 11.62
N PHE A 339 -22.49 -15.05 12.91
CA PHE A 339 -23.12 -15.86 13.97
C PHE A 339 -24.58 -16.24 13.70
N PRO A 340 -25.47 -15.33 13.24
CA PRO A 340 -26.85 -15.72 12.93
C PRO A 340 -26.93 -16.80 11.84
N SER A 341 -26.14 -16.66 10.76
CA SER A 341 -26.10 -17.62 9.66
C SER A 341 -25.47 -18.96 10.05
N ILE A 342 -24.45 -18.95 10.91
CA ILE A 342 -23.80 -20.14 11.45
C ILE A 342 -24.78 -20.93 12.31
N VAL A 343 -25.46 -20.27 13.26
CA VAL A 343 -26.44 -20.92 14.15
C VAL A 343 -27.64 -21.46 13.36
N ALA A 344 -28.05 -20.76 12.30
CA ALA A 344 -29.11 -21.21 11.41
C ALA A 344 -28.69 -22.36 10.47
N GLY A 345 -27.40 -22.72 10.41
CA GLY A 345 -26.88 -23.77 9.52
C GLY A 345 -27.00 -23.43 8.02
N THR A 346 -27.06 -22.14 7.68
CA THR A 346 -27.31 -21.66 6.31
C THR A 346 -26.04 -21.51 5.47
N ILE A 347 -24.87 -21.50 6.11
CA ILE A 347 -23.56 -21.38 5.46
C ILE A 347 -22.67 -22.56 5.82
N THR A 348 -21.84 -22.98 4.87
CA THR A 348 -20.81 -24.01 5.08
C THR A 348 -19.53 -23.42 5.67
N LEU A 349 -18.64 -24.26 6.19
CA LEU A 349 -17.35 -23.85 6.75
C LEU A 349 -16.47 -23.18 5.70
N GLY A 350 -16.51 -23.66 4.46
CA GLY A 350 -15.81 -23.07 3.33
C GLY A 350 -16.35 -21.71 2.98
N LEU A 351 -17.67 -21.57 2.87
CA LEU A 351 -18.29 -20.28 2.61
C LEU A 351 -18.01 -19.27 3.74
N MET A 352 -18.04 -19.72 5.00
CA MET A 352 -17.68 -18.89 6.16
C MET A 352 -16.22 -18.40 6.08
N THR A 353 -15.28 -19.28 5.75
CA THR A 353 -13.86 -18.94 5.60
C THR A 353 -13.65 -17.95 4.45
N GLN A 354 -14.32 -18.20 3.32
CA GLN A 354 -14.29 -17.34 2.15
C GLN A 354 -14.78 -15.93 2.50
N ILE A 355 -15.98 -15.82 3.09
CA ILE A 355 -16.58 -14.54 3.51
C ILE A 355 -15.67 -13.79 4.48
N THR A 356 -15.17 -14.48 5.51
CA THR A 356 -14.32 -13.84 6.54
C THR A 356 -13.05 -13.25 5.92
N ASN A 357 -12.45 -13.95 4.95
CA ASN A 357 -11.28 -13.47 4.22
C ASN A 357 -11.62 -12.27 3.32
N VAL A 358 -12.67 -12.35 2.48
CA VAL A 358 -13.10 -11.23 1.62
C VAL A 358 -13.43 -9.99 2.44
N PHE A 359 -14.19 -10.17 3.52
CA PHE A 359 -14.52 -9.10 4.45
C PHE A 359 -13.26 -8.43 5.02
N GLY A 360 -12.28 -9.23 5.43
CA GLY A 360 -10.98 -8.75 5.91
C GLY A 360 -10.22 -7.91 4.86
N GLN A 361 -10.19 -8.36 3.60
CA GLN A 361 -9.54 -7.64 2.49
C GLN A 361 -10.19 -6.27 2.22
N VAL A 362 -11.52 -6.23 2.11
CA VAL A 362 -12.29 -4.99 1.89
C VAL A 362 -12.12 -4.03 3.05
N ARG A 363 -12.30 -4.52 4.28
CA ARG A 363 -12.15 -3.72 5.50
C ARG A 363 -10.74 -3.15 5.63
N GLY A 364 -9.71 -3.99 5.47
CA GLY A 364 -8.30 -3.57 5.57
C GLY A 364 -7.94 -2.50 4.54
N SER A 365 -8.50 -2.60 3.33
CA SER A 365 -8.33 -1.59 2.28
C SER A 365 -8.94 -0.24 2.64
N PHE A 366 -10.15 -0.21 3.25
CA PHE A 366 -10.73 1.04 3.78
C PHE A 366 -9.87 1.68 4.89
N GLN A 367 -9.10 0.89 5.62
CA GLN A 367 -8.25 1.36 6.73
C GLN A 367 -6.83 1.72 6.31
N TYR A 368 -6.51 1.62 5.02
CA TYR A 368 -5.17 1.89 4.47
C TYR A 368 -4.55 3.18 4.99
N LEU A 369 -5.31 4.28 4.98
CA LEU A 369 -4.79 5.61 5.34
C LEU A 369 -4.26 5.68 6.77
N ILE A 370 -4.90 4.99 7.72
CA ILE A 370 -4.44 4.97 9.10
C ILE A 370 -3.26 4.04 9.28
N ASN A 371 -3.32 2.87 8.65
CA ASN A 371 -2.23 1.90 8.70
C ASN A 371 -0.94 2.49 8.12
N SER A 372 -1.05 3.40 7.15
CA SER A 372 0.06 4.08 6.47
C SER A 372 0.41 5.46 7.06
N TRP A 373 -0.21 5.87 8.18
CA TRP A 373 -0.07 7.21 8.73
C TRP A 373 1.39 7.58 9.08
N THR A 374 2.11 6.67 9.72
CA THR A 374 3.52 6.87 10.09
C THR A 374 4.40 7.08 8.86
N THR A 375 4.22 6.25 7.84
CA THR A 375 4.91 6.34 6.56
C THR A 375 4.58 7.63 5.80
N LEU A 376 3.31 8.06 5.82
CA LEU A 376 2.88 9.35 5.25
C LEU A 376 3.60 10.53 5.91
N VAL A 377 3.69 10.53 7.25
CA VAL A 377 4.40 11.58 8.00
C VAL A 377 5.89 11.60 7.67
N GLU A 378 6.52 10.43 7.58
CA GLU A 378 7.92 10.29 7.17
C GLU A 378 8.15 10.86 5.76
N LEU A 379 7.32 10.46 4.79
CA LEU A 379 7.39 10.94 3.42
C LEU A 379 7.23 12.47 3.36
N MET A 380 6.27 13.04 4.09
CA MET A 380 6.08 14.49 4.16
C MET A 380 7.31 15.21 4.72
N SER A 381 7.97 14.62 5.72
CA SER A 381 9.20 15.17 6.30
C SER A 381 10.34 15.20 5.28
N ILE A 382 10.58 14.08 4.58
CA ILE A 382 11.61 13.98 3.53
C ILE A 382 11.30 14.93 2.36
N TYR A 383 10.04 14.94 1.91
CA TYR A 383 9.57 15.83 0.84
C TYR A 383 9.84 17.30 1.19
N LYS A 384 9.52 17.74 2.41
CA LYS A 384 9.78 19.12 2.84
C LYS A 384 11.27 19.47 2.79
N ARG A 385 12.15 18.57 3.23
CA ARG A 385 13.62 18.76 3.19
C ARG A 385 14.17 18.82 1.77
N LEU A 386 13.73 17.92 0.89
CA LEU A 386 14.15 17.93 -0.52
C LEU A 386 13.56 19.12 -1.28
N ARG A 387 12.31 19.49 -1.00
CA ARG A 387 11.68 20.64 -1.66
C ARG A 387 12.33 21.95 -1.24
N SER A 388 12.73 22.11 0.03
CA SER A 388 13.47 23.29 0.47
C SER A 388 14.88 23.34 -0.15
N PHE A 389 15.51 22.18 -0.34
CA PHE A 389 16.78 22.05 -1.07
C PHE A 389 16.63 22.46 -2.54
N GLU A 390 15.58 22.00 -3.22
CA GLU A 390 15.31 22.34 -4.63
C GLU A 390 14.91 23.78 -4.86
N ARG A 391 14.21 24.43 -3.92
CA ARG A 391 13.84 25.85 -4.07
C ARG A 391 15.04 26.77 -4.21
N GLN A 392 16.22 26.35 -3.75
CA GLN A 392 17.46 27.11 -3.96
C GLN A 392 17.99 27.01 -5.40
N LEU A 393 17.45 26.11 -6.22
CA LEU A 393 17.78 25.94 -7.64
C LEU A 393 16.83 26.69 -8.58
N ASP A 394 15.67 27.15 -8.11
CA ASP A 394 14.67 27.82 -8.96
C ASP A 394 15.26 29.16 -9.49
N GLY A 395 15.61 29.19 -10.78
CA GLY A 395 16.17 30.38 -11.48
C GLY A 395 17.66 30.32 -11.84
N GLN A 396 18.36 29.22 -11.55
CA GLN A 396 19.79 29.03 -11.85
C GLN A 396 20.00 28.20 -13.14
N PRO A 397 20.98 28.52 -14.01
CA PRO A 397 21.28 27.72 -15.20
C PRO A 397 21.89 26.36 -14.83
N VAL A 398 21.52 25.31 -15.59
CA VAL A 398 22.05 23.95 -15.45
C VAL A 398 23.48 23.92 -15.99
N GLN A 399 24.46 23.42 -15.22
CA GLN A 399 25.78 23.07 -15.76
C GLN A 399 25.71 21.66 -16.35
N GLU A 400 26.03 21.52 -17.65
CA GLU A 400 26.18 20.20 -18.26
C GLU A 400 27.37 19.47 -17.62
N VAL A 401 27.09 18.34 -16.98
CA VAL A 401 28.14 17.45 -16.48
C VAL A 401 28.72 16.73 -17.68
N THR A 402 29.83 17.23 -18.22
CA THR A 402 30.60 16.52 -19.22
C THR A 402 31.18 15.27 -18.58
N HIS A 403 30.61 14.10 -18.87
CA HIS A 403 31.21 12.83 -18.52
C HIS A 403 32.44 12.60 -19.40
N SER A 404 33.59 13.16 -19.02
CA SER A 404 34.88 12.67 -19.49
C SER A 404 35.36 11.58 -18.53
N PHE A 405 34.82 10.37 -18.70
CA PHE A 405 35.48 9.19 -18.17
C PHE A 405 36.48 8.72 -19.23
N SER A 406 37.77 8.95 -18.96
CA SER A 406 38.90 8.28 -19.63
C SER A 406 39.10 6.89 -19.05
#